data_AF-A0A351ANP0-F1
#
_entry.id   AF-A0A351ANP0-F1
#
_cell.length_a   1.000
_cell.length_b   1.000
_cell.length_c   1.000
_cell.angle_alpha   90.00
_cell.angle_beta   90.00
_cell.angle_gamma   90.00
#
_symmetry.space_group_name_H-M   'P 1'
#
loop_
_entity.id
_entity.type
_entity.pdbx_description
1 polymer ?
#
loop_
_entity_poly.entity_id
_entity_poly.type
_entity_poly.pdbx_seq_one_letter_code
_entity_poly.pdbx_strand_id
1 'polypeptide(L)'
;MDVTVRKTNGSYEEYDKVKLMNGIREAYKTAGEECPEAVVVSIAENLYIYDKITSREIRRQVEESLMSINKKVAVAYIEKFDAGLDLRKKRDFIRDYIAASNAATGSKFDANANVTRKNIVTLGQELYKENNIKQNRYIMKDKIKALYGRSLASQYIKDLESHVLYKHDESGTPGYPYCVAITMYPFLVDGLIKLGGVSVAPTDLKSFCGEFINLVYSISSQFMGAVATPEFLMYLDYFIRKDYGDDYLDHLEDVVEMNTKKRTLVKVIDNYFQQVVHSMNMPAGNRGYQTVFWNISYFDESYFRGVFGDFRFPDGSEPKWETLSWLQKHFMNWFNEERSRYILTFPVETMALLTDGKDDFIDKEYADFTAEMWSKGHSFFCYLSDSPDSLASCCRLRNSITELDKVDESHNHTTHQYSMGTASVST
;
A
#
# COMPACT_ATOMS: atom_id res chain seq x y z
N MET A 1 -12.20 18.85 52.36
CA MET A 1 -12.36 19.20 50.94
C MET A 1 -12.37 17.90 50.20
N ASP A 2 -13.51 17.52 49.64
CA ASP A 2 -13.64 16.26 48.91
C ASP A 2 -12.85 16.41 47.60
N VAL A 3 -11.77 15.64 47.50
CA VAL A 3 -10.87 15.71 46.34
C VAL A 3 -11.49 14.92 45.21
N THR A 4 -11.64 15.56 44.05
CA THR A 4 -12.15 14.89 42.85
C THR A 4 -11.00 14.33 41.99
N VAL A 5 -11.20 13.15 41.42
CA VAL A 5 -10.25 12.45 40.56
C VAL A 5 -10.80 12.37 39.15
N ARG A 6 -10.02 12.83 38.16
CA ARG A 6 -10.35 12.71 36.74
C ARG A 6 -10.02 11.32 36.21
N LYS A 7 -11.02 10.61 35.70
CA LYS A 7 -10.87 9.28 35.10
C LYS A 7 -10.46 9.35 33.63
N THR A 8 -10.03 8.20 33.09
CA THR A 8 -9.57 8.06 31.70
C THR A 8 -10.65 8.37 30.67
N ASN A 9 -11.93 8.14 31.00
CA ASN A 9 -13.09 8.48 30.15
C ASN A 9 -13.54 9.95 30.29
N GLY A 10 -12.83 10.76 31.07
CA GLY A 10 -13.15 12.17 31.30
C GLY A 10 -14.14 12.45 32.44
N SER A 11 -14.71 11.43 33.10
CA SER A 11 -15.59 11.62 34.26
C SER A 11 -14.79 12.01 35.51
N TYR A 12 -15.49 12.56 36.51
CA TYR A 12 -14.94 12.87 37.83
C TYR A 12 -15.60 11.97 38.87
N GLU A 13 -14.80 11.44 39.80
CA GLU A 13 -15.26 10.68 40.96
C GLU A 13 -14.52 11.17 42.20
N GLU A 14 -15.11 11.01 43.37
CA GLU A 14 -14.45 11.29 44.64
C GLU A 14 -13.23 10.37 44.86
N TYR A 15 -12.19 10.89 45.49
CA TYR A 15 -11.01 10.10 45.86
C TYR A 15 -11.36 9.11 46.97
N ASP A 16 -11.23 7.81 46.66
CA ASP A 16 -11.46 6.72 47.61
C ASP A 16 -10.14 6.08 48.04
N LYS A 17 -9.66 6.47 49.23
CA LYS A 17 -8.44 5.93 49.85
C LYS A 17 -8.56 4.44 50.16
N VAL A 18 -9.73 3.96 50.56
CA VAL A 18 -9.95 2.55 50.91
C VAL A 18 -9.83 1.67 49.67
N LYS A 19 -10.43 2.10 48.55
CA LYS A 19 -10.31 1.43 47.25
C LYS A 19 -8.86 1.37 46.76
N LEU A 20 -8.09 2.45 46.95
CA LEU A 20 -6.66 2.46 46.62
C LEU A 20 -5.90 1.40 47.43
N MET A 21 -6.07 1.40 48.75
CA MET A 21 -5.40 0.45 49.65
C MET A 21 -5.78 -1.00 49.32
N ASN A 22 -7.05 -1.28 49.03
CA ASN A 22 -7.48 -2.60 48.57
C ASN A 22 -6.80 -3.03 47.27
N GLY A 23 -6.59 -2.10 46.33
CA GLY A 23 -5.84 -2.36 45.11
C GLY A 23 -4.40 -2.79 45.37
N ILE A 24 -3.73 -2.15 46.35
CA ILE A 24 -2.36 -2.50 46.77
C ILE A 24 -2.35 -3.87 47.46
N ARG A 25 -3.25 -4.14 48.41
CA ARG A 25 -3.35 -5.44 49.10
C ARG A 25 -3.53 -6.59 48.11
N GLU A 26 -4.37 -6.39 47.10
CA GLU A 26 -4.59 -7.41 46.07
C GLU A 26 -3.33 -7.65 45.23
N ALA A 27 -2.53 -6.63 44.95
CA ALA A 27 -1.25 -6.79 44.26
C ALA A 27 -0.26 -7.64 45.07
N TYR A 28 -0.19 -7.46 46.39
CA TYR A 28 0.60 -8.32 47.28
C TYR A 28 0.13 -9.77 47.22
N LYS A 29 -1.19 -9.99 47.29
CA LYS A 29 -1.79 -11.32 47.18
C LYS A 29 -1.45 -11.99 45.84
N THR A 30 -1.57 -11.25 44.72
CA THR A 30 -1.26 -11.75 43.38
C THR A 30 0.23 -12.08 43.21
N ALA A 31 1.11 -11.29 43.82
CA ALA A 31 2.55 -11.54 43.81
C ALA A 31 3.00 -12.72 44.70
N GLY A 32 2.10 -13.26 45.55
CA GLY A 32 2.43 -14.29 46.54
C GLY A 32 3.32 -13.80 47.67
N GLU A 33 3.30 -12.49 47.94
CA GLU A 33 4.16 -11.83 48.94
C GLU A 33 3.34 -11.49 50.19
N GLU A 34 3.97 -11.52 51.36
CA GLU A 34 3.33 -11.07 52.61
C GLU A 34 2.98 -9.59 52.48
N CYS A 35 1.76 -9.21 52.88
CA CYS A 35 1.24 -7.85 52.77
C CYS A 35 1.37 -7.11 54.11
N PRO A 36 2.42 -6.30 54.35
CA PRO A 36 2.57 -5.60 55.61
C PRO A 36 1.62 -4.41 55.60
N GLU A 37 0.61 -4.42 56.46
CA GLU A 37 -0.44 -3.40 56.47
C GLU A 37 0.12 -1.99 56.68
N ALA A 38 1.18 -1.85 57.49
CA ALA A 38 1.89 -0.59 57.69
C ALA A 38 2.44 0.00 56.38
N VAL A 39 2.89 -0.85 55.45
CA VAL A 39 3.40 -0.42 54.14
C VAL A 39 2.26 0.09 53.27
N VAL A 40 1.12 -0.61 53.25
CA VAL A 40 -0.07 -0.20 52.48
C VAL A 40 -0.59 1.17 52.95
N VAL A 41 -0.70 1.35 54.27
CA VAL A 41 -1.10 2.63 54.89
C VAL A 41 -0.09 3.73 54.52
N SER A 42 1.20 3.45 54.69
CA SER A 42 2.27 4.40 54.37
C SER A 42 2.23 4.88 52.92
N ILE A 43 2.05 3.96 51.95
CA ILE A 43 1.94 4.36 50.54
C ILE A 43 0.72 5.27 50.33
N ALA A 44 -0.45 4.89 50.84
CA ALA A 44 -1.68 5.64 50.65
C ALA A 44 -1.68 7.03 51.32
N GLU A 45 -0.90 7.21 52.39
CA GLU A 45 -0.76 8.48 53.12
C GLU A 45 0.24 9.44 52.50
N ASN A 46 1.26 8.91 51.83
CA ASN A 46 2.31 9.72 51.22
C ASN A 46 2.02 10.09 49.75
N LEU A 47 0.85 9.73 49.23
CA LEU A 47 0.45 10.19 47.90
C LEU A 47 0.19 11.70 47.89
N TYR A 48 0.73 12.38 46.89
CA TYR A 48 0.41 13.76 46.61
C TYR A 48 -0.92 13.84 45.85
N ILE A 49 -1.99 14.12 46.59
CA ILE A 49 -3.37 14.18 46.10
C ILE A 49 -3.84 15.64 46.07
N TYR A 50 -4.30 16.10 44.91
CA TYR A 50 -4.85 17.45 44.69
C TYR A 50 -6.11 17.38 43.84
N ASP A 51 -6.94 18.43 43.86
CA ASP A 51 -8.20 18.45 43.12
C ASP A 51 -7.98 18.26 41.61
N LYS A 52 -8.83 17.42 41.00
CA LYS A 52 -8.77 17.01 39.59
C LYS A 52 -7.50 16.27 39.18
N ILE A 53 -6.74 15.73 40.13
CA ILE A 53 -5.66 14.79 39.84
C ILE A 53 -6.18 13.64 38.96
N THR A 54 -5.36 13.19 38.01
CA THR A 54 -5.77 12.09 37.13
C THR A 54 -5.59 10.74 37.81
N SER A 55 -6.47 9.78 37.50
CA SER A 55 -6.30 8.40 37.96
C SER A 55 -4.99 7.76 37.45
N ARG A 56 -4.40 8.28 36.36
CA ARG A 56 -3.08 7.86 35.88
C ARG A 56 -1.95 8.35 36.79
N GLU A 57 -2.04 9.57 37.31
CA GLU A 57 -1.02 10.14 38.18
C GLU A 57 -0.99 9.47 39.56
N ILE A 58 -2.17 9.21 40.15
CA ILE A 58 -2.28 8.45 41.41
C ILE A 58 -1.61 7.07 41.26
N ARG A 59 -1.88 6.38 40.14
CA ARG A 59 -1.27 5.07 39.85
C ARG A 59 0.23 5.16 39.72
N ARG A 60 0.76 6.13 38.96
CA ARG A 60 2.21 6.35 38.81
C ARG A 60 2.90 6.49 40.17
N GLN A 61 2.33 7.26 41.09
CA GLN A 61 2.89 7.43 42.43
C GLN A 61 2.90 6.12 43.24
N VAL A 62 1.84 5.30 43.14
CA VAL A 62 1.80 3.98 43.78
C VAL A 62 2.82 3.02 43.15
N GLU A 63 2.92 3.02 41.81
CA GLU A 63 3.88 2.21 41.07
C GLU A 63 5.32 2.55 41.47
N GLU A 64 5.68 3.85 41.53
CA GLU A 64 6.99 4.32 41.98
C GLU A 64 7.28 3.91 43.42
N SER A 65 6.29 4.05 44.31
CA SER A 65 6.40 3.62 45.70
C SER A 65 6.64 2.11 45.81
N LEU A 66 5.82 1.30 45.15
CA LEU A 66 5.97 -0.16 45.15
C LEU A 66 7.28 -0.62 44.49
N MET A 67 7.73 0.03 43.42
CA MET A 67 9.00 -0.27 42.76
C MET A 67 10.20 -0.07 43.68
N SER A 68 10.13 0.88 44.61
CA SER A 68 11.16 1.12 45.63
C SER A 68 11.13 0.10 46.78
N ILE A 69 10.00 -0.58 47.00
CA ILE A 69 9.78 -1.48 48.14
C ILE A 69 9.85 -2.95 47.71
N ASN A 70 8.97 -3.38 46.80
CA ASN A 70 8.89 -4.74 46.30
C ASN A 70 8.50 -4.75 44.81
N LYS A 71 9.50 -5.03 43.96
CA LYS A 71 9.33 -5.04 42.49
C LYS A 71 8.31 -6.07 42.00
N LYS A 72 8.16 -7.23 42.65
CA LYS A 72 7.17 -8.24 42.22
C LYS A 72 5.75 -7.74 42.45
N VAL A 73 5.51 -7.08 43.58
CA VAL A 73 4.22 -6.47 43.91
C VAL A 73 3.92 -5.30 42.98
N ALA A 74 4.94 -4.49 42.65
CA ALA A 74 4.80 -3.43 41.66
C ALA A 74 4.37 -3.98 40.29
N VAL A 75 5.01 -5.06 39.82
CA VAL A 75 4.63 -5.74 38.57
C VAL A 75 3.18 -6.24 38.65
N ALA A 76 2.79 -6.94 39.71
CA ALA A 76 1.42 -7.43 39.88
C ALA A 76 0.38 -6.29 39.93
N TYR A 77 0.73 -5.16 40.54
CA TYR A 77 -0.10 -3.95 40.54
C TYR A 77 -0.28 -3.42 39.12
N ILE A 78 0.82 -3.19 38.39
CA ILE A 78 0.83 -2.69 37.00
C ILE A 78 0.01 -3.61 36.09
N GLU A 79 0.29 -4.92 36.11
CA GLU A 79 -0.40 -5.91 35.28
C GLU A 79 -1.91 -5.92 35.50
N LYS A 80 -2.36 -5.74 36.75
CA LYS A 80 -3.79 -5.66 37.06
C LYS A 80 -4.45 -4.43 36.46
N PHE A 81 -3.78 -3.27 36.43
CA PHE A 81 -4.35 -2.07 35.81
C PHE A 81 -4.32 -2.14 34.28
N ASP A 82 -3.25 -2.71 33.75
CA ASP A 82 -3.10 -2.94 32.31
C ASP A 82 -3.99 -4.09 31.82
N ALA A 83 -4.50 -4.93 32.73
CA ALA A 83 -5.44 -5.99 32.42
C ALA A 83 -6.66 -5.43 31.64
N GLY A 84 -6.82 -5.93 30.42
CA GLY A 84 -7.88 -5.53 29.50
C GLY A 84 -7.78 -4.09 28.98
N LEU A 85 -6.69 -3.35 29.21
CA LEU A 85 -6.53 -2.00 28.67
C LEU A 85 -6.54 -2.02 27.13
N ASP A 86 -5.84 -2.98 26.52
CA ASP A 86 -5.85 -3.20 25.08
C ASP A 86 -7.28 -3.48 24.56
N LEU A 87 -8.01 -4.39 25.22
CA LEU A 87 -9.40 -4.70 24.86
C LEU A 87 -10.31 -3.48 24.99
N ARG A 88 -10.16 -2.67 26.03
CA ARG A 88 -10.92 -1.43 26.21
C ARG A 88 -10.60 -0.40 25.12
N LYS A 89 -9.32 -0.20 24.79
CA LYS A 89 -8.89 0.70 23.70
C LYS A 89 -9.46 0.26 22.36
N LYS A 90 -9.39 -1.03 22.04
CA LYS A 90 -9.98 -1.61 20.82
C LYS A 90 -11.49 -1.43 20.76
N ARG A 91 -12.20 -1.68 21.87
CA ARG A 91 -13.65 -1.42 21.98
C ARG A 91 -13.98 0.05 21.74
N ASP A 92 -13.24 0.96 22.38
CA ASP A 92 -13.49 2.40 22.25
C ASP A 92 -13.21 2.86 20.82
N PHE A 93 -12.14 2.38 20.19
CA PHE A 93 -11.86 2.62 18.77
C PHE A 93 -12.99 2.13 17.86
N ILE A 94 -13.53 0.93 18.09
CA ILE A 94 -14.66 0.40 17.32
C ILE A 94 -15.88 1.32 17.44
N ARG A 95 -16.21 1.79 18.65
CA ARG A 95 -17.32 2.72 18.87
C ARG A 95 -17.09 4.04 18.13
N ASP A 96 -15.88 4.58 18.19
CA ASP A 96 -15.52 5.84 17.55
C ASP A 96 -15.58 5.70 16.01
N TYR A 97 -15.11 4.59 15.45
CA TYR A 97 -15.22 4.29 14.02
C TYR A 97 -16.69 4.14 13.58
N ILE A 98 -17.54 3.49 14.38
CA ILE A 98 -18.99 3.40 14.13
C ILE A 98 -19.64 4.79 14.15
N ALA A 99 -19.17 5.72 14.98
CA ALA A 99 -19.67 7.09 15.04
C ALA A 99 -19.11 8.02 13.93
N ALA A 100 -17.96 7.70 13.34
CA ALA A 100 -17.30 8.55 12.33
C ALA A 100 -18.15 8.76 11.06
N SER A 101 -17.95 9.87 10.36
CA SER A 101 -18.75 10.19 9.16
C SER A 101 -18.42 9.28 7.96
N ASN A 102 -17.14 8.93 7.80
CA ASN A 102 -16.61 8.13 6.70
C ASN A 102 -15.37 7.34 7.16
N ALA A 103 -14.88 6.41 6.34
CA ALA A 103 -13.76 5.54 6.73
C ALA A 103 -12.45 6.31 7.00
N ALA A 104 -12.17 7.35 6.20
CA ALA A 104 -11.00 8.20 6.39
C ALA A 104 -11.03 8.92 7.75
N THR A 105 -12.16 9.53 8.14
CA THR A 105 -12.34 10.18 9.44
C THR A 105 -12.34 9.21 10.63
N GLY A 106 -12.63 7.93 10.37
CA GLY A 106 -12.55 6.86 11.37
C GLY A 106 -11.14 6.29 11.53
N SER A 107 -10.22 6.57 10.60
CA SER A 107 -8.82 6.16 10.73
C SER A 107 -8.05 7.13 11.61
N LYS A 108 -7.26 6.57 12.52
CA LYS A 108 -6.47 7.36 13.50
C LYS A 108 -5.02 7.56 13.09
N PHE A 109 -4.45 6.63 12.33
CA PHE A 109 -3.01 6.57 12.09
C PHE A 109 -2.65 6.86 10.64
N ASP A 110 -3.47 6.39 9.70
CA ASP A 110 -3.14 6.38 8.28
C ASP A 110 -4.43 6.24 7.48
N ALA A 111 -5.01 7.37 7.09
CA ALA A 111 -6.30 7.39 6.42
C ALA A 111 -6.15 6.94 4.96
N ASN A 112 -6.86 5.87 4.58
CA ASN A 112 -6.83 5.37 3.22
C ASN A 112 -7.66 6.29 2.30
N ALA A 113 -7.00 6.91 1.32
CA ALA A 113 -7.64 7.89 0.43
C ALA A 113 -8.70 7.31 -0.52
N ASN A 114 -8.65 6.00 -0.80
CA ASN A 114 -9.53 5.31 -1.76
C ASN A 114 -10.74 4.62 -1.12
N VAL A 115 -10.95 4.73 0.21
CA VAL A 115 -12.12 4.17 0.90
C VAL A 115 -12.94 5.28 1.52
N THR A 116 -14.09 5.58 0.91
CA THR A 116 -15.03 6.57 1.45
C THR A 116 -16.04 5.92 2.40
N ARG A 117 -16.54 4.73 2.07
CA ARG A 117 -17.57 4.05 2.86
C ARG A 117 -16.97 3.18 3.97
N LYS A 118 -17.49 3.36 5.18
CA LYS A 118 -17.18 2.49 6.32
C LYS A 118 -17.71 1.08 6.06
N ASN A 119 -16.88 0.09 6.28
CA ASN A 119 -17.24 -1.33 6.25
C ASN A 119 -16.43 -2.11 7.31
N ILE A 120 -16.86 -3.34 7.60
CA ILE A 120 -16.26 -4.19 8.64
C ILE A 120 -14.83 -4.62 8.30
N VAL A 121 -14.51 -4.78 7.02
CA VAL A 121 -13.18 -5.21 6.56
C VAL A 121 -12.16 -4.10 6.81
N THR A 122 -12.49 -2.86 6.46
CA THR A 122 -11.63 -1.69 6.75
C THR A 122 -11.46 -1.49 8.25
N LEU A 123 -12.52 -1.61 9.06
CA LEU A 123 -12.41 -1.54 10.53
C LEU A 123 -11.43 -2.60 11.06
N GLY A 124 -11.53 -3.83 10.57
CA GLY A 124 -10.65 -4.93 10.97
C GLY A 124 -9.18 -4.62 10.73
N GLN A 125 -8.84 -3.99 9.59
CA GLN A 125 -7.46 -3.59 9.27
C GLN A 125 -7.00 -2.39 10.11
N GLU A 126 -7.83 -1.37 10.29
CA GLU A 126 -7.49 -0.18 11.07
C GLU A 126 -7.20 -0.50 12.55
N LEU A 127 -7.89 -1.50 13.12
CA LEU A 127 -7.78 -1.87 14.53
C LEU A 127 -6.36 -2.27 14.95
N TYR A 128 -5.56 -2.81 14.03
CA TYR A 128 -4.22 -3.34 14.32
C TYR A 128 -3.08 -2.38 13.96
N LYS A 129 -3.35 -1.24 13.32
CA LYS A 129 -2.31 -0.30 12.85
C LYS A 129 -1.39 0.17 13.99
N GLU A 130 -1.92 0.48 15.17
CA GLU A 130 -1.10 0.88 16.33
C GLU A 130 -0.08 -0.21 16.71
N ASN A 131 -0.51 -1.47 16.70
CA ASN A 131 0.34 -2.59 17.06
C ASN A 131 1.39 -2.85 15.99
N ASN A 132 1.01 -2.76 14.71
CA ASN A 132 1.92 -2.88 13.58
C ASN A 132 3.03 -1.82 13.62
N ILE A 133 2.70 -0.56 13.92
CA ILE A 133 3.69 0.52 14.08
C ILE A 133 4.70 0.15 15.16
N LYS A 134 4.23 -0.26 16.34
CA LYS A 134 5.10 -0.65 17.45
C LYS A 134 6.00 -1.83 17.09
N GLN A 135 5.45 -2.85 16.42
CA GLN A 135 6.22 -4.02 16.00
C GLN A 135 7.28 -3.68 14.94
N ASN A 136 6.92 -2.90 13.91
CA ASN A 136 7.86 -2.41 12.89
C ASN A 136 9.03 -1.66 13.53
N ARG A 137 8.73 -0.72 14.42
CA ARG A 137 9.75 0.07 15.12
C ARG A 137 10.60 -0.80 16.04
N TYR A 138 10.01 -1.75 16.75
CA TYR A 138 10.72 -2.70 17.61
C TYR A 138 11.73 -3.55 16.82
N ILE A 139 11.28 -4.21 15.75
CA ILE A 139 12.12 -5.08 14.92
C ILE A 139 13.27 -4.29 14.29
N MET A 140 12.97 -3.11 13.73
CA MET A 140 14.00 -2.26 13.11
C MET A 140 15.02 -1.75 14.15
N LYS A 141 14.56 -1.32 15.32
CA LYS A 141 15.43 -0.91 16.42
C LYS A 141 16.37 -2.02 16.85
N ASP A 142 15.86 -3.24 17.01
CA ASP A 142 16.68 -4.40 17.38
C ASP A 142 17.72 -4.72 16.29
N LYS A 143 17.35 -4.62 15.01
CA LYS A 143 18.28 -4.80 13.89
C LYS A 143 19.37 -3.72 13.86
N ILE A 144 19.00 -2.45 14.01
CA ILE A 144 19.95 -1.33 14.11
C ILE A 144 20.88 -1.53 15.30
N LYS A 145 20.34 -1.95 16.46
CA LYS A 145 21.14 -2.21 17.67
C LYS A 145 22.17 -3.32 17.43
N ALA A 146 21.78 -4.39 16.75
CA ALA A 146 22.66 -5.51 16.44
C ALA A 146 23.79 -5.13 15.47
N LEU A 147 23.50 -4.28 14.48
CA LEU A 147 24.48 -3.89 13.45
C LEU A 147 25.34 -2.68 13.83
N TYR A 148 24.76 -1.70 14.52
CA TYR A 148 25.34 -0.36 14.70
C TYR A 148 25.34 0.12 16.16
N GLY A 149 24.90 -0.72 17.09
CA GLY A 149 24.94 -0.45 18.52
C GLY A 149 23.74 0.34 19.08
N ARG A 150 23.69 0.41 20.41
CA ARG A 150 22.52 0.92 21.17
C ARG A 150 22.26 2.42 20.99
N SER A 151 23.31 3.20 20.74
CA SER A 151 23.18 4.66 20.58
C SER A 151 22.33 4.98 19.36
N LEU A 152 22.69 4.43 18.19
CA LEU A 152 21.95 4.66 16.94
C LEU A 152 20.53 4.11 17.01
N ALA A 153 20.34 2.93 17.62
CA ALA A 153 19.01 2.35 17.80
C ALA A 153 18.08 3.23 18.67
N SER A 154 18.62 3.90 19.68
CA SER A 154 17.86 4.85 20.50
C SER A 154 17.56 6.14 19.73
N GLN A 155 18.54 6.64 18.96
CA GLN A 155 18.37 7.84 18.14
C GLN A 155 17.31 7.63 17.05
N TYR A 156 17.29 6.47 16.37
CA TYR A 156 16.27 6.12 15.38
C TYR A 156 14.83 6.29 15.92
N ILE A 157 14.56 5.79 17.13
CA ILE A 157 13.23 5.95 17.74
C ILE A 157 12.94 7.41 18.07
N LYS A 158 13.93 8.13 18.61
CA LYS A 158 13.81 9.56 18.90
C LYS A 158 13.50 10.36 17.63
N ASP A 159 14.14 10.04 16.51
CA ASP A 159 13.92 10.72 15.23
C ASP A 159 12.52 10.47 14.67
N LEU A 160 11.99 9.26 14.81
CA LEU A 160 10.60 8.95 14.47
C LEU A 160 9.59 9.68 15.36
N GLU A 161 9.84 9.73 16.67
CA GLU A 161 8.96 10.40 17.65
C GLU A 161 9.02 11.93 17.56
N SER A 162 10.15 12.48 17.11
CA SER A 162 10.34 13.92 16.87
C SER A 162 10.07 14.35 15.43
N HIS A 163 9.62 13.43 14.57
CA HIS A 163 9.31 13.68 13.17
C HIS A 163 10.49 14.20 12.32
N VAL A 164 11.72 13.91 12.75
CA VAL A 164 12.92 14.07 11.92
C VAL A 164 12.93 13.02 10.80
N LEU A 165 12.44 11.82 11.11
CA LEU A 165 12.23 10.74 10.15
C LEU A 165 10.74 10.43 10.01
N TYR A 166 10.33 10.14 8.78
CA TYR A 166 9.02 9.56 8.47
C TYR A 166 9.21 8.19 7.84
N LYS A 167 8.73 7.14 8.51
CA LYS A 167 8.74 5.78 7.96
C LYS A 167 7.43 5.54 7.21
N HIS A 168 7.51 5.47 5.89
CA HIS A 168 6.37 5.09 5.04
C HIS A 168 5.85 3.69 5.41
N ASP A 169 4.53 3.54 5.29
CA ASP A 169 3.79 2.28 5.46
C ASP A 169 4.06 1.56 6.79
N GLU A 170 4.44 2.29 7.84
CA GLU A 170 4.70 1.69 9.16
C GLU A 170 3.46 1.11 9.85
N SER A 171 2.27 1.43 9.34
CA SER A 171 0.97 0.88 9.74
C SER A 171 0.75 -0.56 9.24
N GLY A 172 1.50 -1.01 8.24
CA GLY A 172 1.42 -2.36 7.67
C GLY A 172 2.06 -3.44 8.54
N THR A 173 1.66 -4.70 8.34
CA THR A 173 2.27 -5.85 9.04
C THR A 173 3.78 -5.87 8.79
N PRO A 174 4.61 -6.10 9.83
CA PRO A 174 6.06 -6.16 9.64
C PRO A 174 6.47 -7.17 8.57
N GLY A 175 7.38 -6.77 7.67
CA GLY A 175 7.89 -7.60 6.58
C GLY A 175 7.24 -7.36 5.23
N TYR A 176 6.15 -6.58 5.16
CA TYR A 176 5.62 -6.17 3.87
C TYR A 176 6.63 -5.29 3.09
N PRO A 177 6.96 -5.64 1.84
CA PRO A 177 7.66 -4.74 0.93
C PRO A 177 6.75 -3.59 0.48
N TYR A 178 7.36 -2.53 -0.08
CA TYR A 178 6.63 -1.35 -0.54
C TYR A 178 5.87 -1.61 -1.85
N CYS A 179 6.53 -1.51 -3.00
CA CYS A 179 5.89 -1.63 -4.31
C CYS A 179 6.70 -2.54 -5.24
N VAL A 180 6.12 -2.92 -6.37
CA VAL A 180 6.75 -3.79 -7.35
C VAL A 180 6.32 -3.47 -8.77
N ALA A 181 7.26 -3.57 -9.71
CA ALA A 181 6.96 -3.73 -11.13
C ALA A 181 7.36 -5.14 -11.54
N ILE A 182 6.41 -5.89 -12.09
CA ILE A 182 6.62 -7.28 -12.43
C ILE A 182 6.80 -7.42 -13.93
N THR A 183 7.69 -8.33 -14.34
CA THR A 183 7.47 -9.04 -15.59
C THR A 183 6.35 -10.05 -15.36
N MET A 184 5.44 -10.11 -16.32
CA MET A 184 4.34 -11.05 -16.37
C MET A 184 4.73 -12.33 -17.13
N TYR A 185 5.99 -12.48 -17.55
CA TYR A 185 6.41 -13.68 -18.29
C TYR A 185 6.15 -15.00 -17.53
N PRO A 186 6.42 -15.10 -16.21
CA PRO A 186 6.05 -16.31 -15.45
C PRO A 186 4.54 -16.58 -15.47
N PHE A 187 3.70 -15.55 -15.56
CA PHE A 187 2.26 -15.70 -15.70
C PHE A 187 1.87 -16.31 -17.06
N LEU A 188 2.59 -16.00 -18.14
CA LEU A 188 2.35 -16.65 -19.45
C LEU A 188 2.73 -18.14 -19.48
N VAL A 189 3.66 -18.58 -18.62
CA VAL A 189 4.17 -19.95 -18.62
C VAL A 189 3.47 -20.82 -17.58
N ASP A 190 3.25 -20.30 -16.39
CA ASP A 190 2.76 -21.06 -15.23
C ASP A 190 1.36 -20.63 -14.76
N GLY A 191 0.78 -19.58 -15.34
CA GLY A 191 -0.45 -18.97 -14.82
C GLY A 191 -0.24 -18.44 -13.40
N LEU A 192 -1.11 -18.86 -12.47
CA LEU A 192 -1.06 -18.47 -11.06
C LEU A 192 -0.55 -19.59 -10.14
N ILE A 193 -0.08 -20.72 -10.68
CA ILE A 193 0.37 -21.87 -9.89
C ILE A 193 1.52 -21.48 -8.96
N LYS A 194 2.49 -20.69 -9.45
CA LYS A 194 3.65 -20.25 -8.66
C LYS A 194 3.30 -19.25 -7.55
N LEU A 195 2.10 -18.68 -7.59
CA LEU A 195 1.56 -17.80 -6.55
C LEU A 195 0.62 -18.55 -5.58
N GLY A 196 0.60 -19.88 -5.63
CA GLY A 196 -0.27 -20.72 -4.79
C GLY A 196 -1.70 -20.85 -5.30
N GLY A 197 -1.98 -20.37 -6.52
CA GLY A 197 -3.25 -20.58 -7.22
C GLY A 197 -3.32 -21.92 -7.94
N VAL A 198 -4.43 -22.13 -8.65
CA VAL A 198 -4.67 -23.34 -9.49
C VAL A 198 -4.88 -23.00 -10.97
N SER A 199 -4.90 -21.72 -11.34
CA SER A 199 -4.99 -21.30 -12.75
C SER A 199 -3.69 -21.62 -13.47
N VAL A 200 -3.80 -22.34 -14.58
CA VAL A 200 -2.70 -22.63 -15.52
C VAL A 200 -2.44 -21.41 -16.41
N ALA A 201 -1.46 -21.50 -17.32
CA ALA A 201 -1.20 -20.44 -18.28
C ALA A 201 -2.45 -20.05 -19.11
N PRO A 202 -2.70 -18.76 -19.34
CA PRO A 202 -3.82 -18.31 -20.16
C PRO A 202 -3.68 -18.78 -21.61
N THR A 203 -4.79 -19.25 -22.18
CA THR A 203 -4.81 -19.86 -23.52
C THR A 203 -5.35 -18.94 -24.60
N ASP A 204 -6.16 -17.96 -24.23
CA ASP A 204 -6.95 -17.09 -25.10
C ASP A 204 -7.16 -15.71 -24.43
N LEU A 205 -7.74 -14.75 -25.16
CA LEU A 205 -7.98 -13.39 -24.67
C LEU A 205 -8.83 -13.34 -23.40
N LYS A 206 -9.79 -14.25 -23.29
CA LYS A 206 -10.74 -14.30 -22.18
C LYS A 206 -10.09 -14.78 -20.89
N SER A 207 -9.35 -15.88 -20.97
CA SER A 207 -8.56 -16.42 -19.87
C SER A 207 -7.47 -15.44 -19.45
N PHE A 208 -6.76 -14.82 -20.39
CA PHE A 208 -5.80 -13.75 -20.09
C PHE A 208 -6.43 -12.63 -19.25
N CYS A 209 -7.53 -12.02 -19.69
CA CYS A 209 -8.14 -10.91 -18.97
C CYS A 209 -8.66 -11.32 -17.59
N GLY A 210 -9.30 -12.50 -17.48
CA GLY A 210 -9.81 -13.01 -16.21
C GLY A 210 -8.70 -13.34 -15.21
N GLU A 211 -7.65 -13.99 -15.67
CA GLU A 211 -6.52 -14.37 -14.81
C GLU A 211 -5.61 -13.20 -14.47
N PHE A 212 -5.40 -12.27 -15.41
CA PHE A 212 -4.69 -11.02 -15.15
C PHE A 212 -5.32 -10.25 -13.98
N ILE A 213 -6.66 -10.26 -13.90
CA ILE A 213 -7.35 -9.64 -12.77
C ILE A 213 -6.92 -10.26 -11.44
N ASN A 214 -6.90 -11.59 -11.39
CA ASN A 214 -6.49 -12.32 -10.20
C ASN A 214 -4.99 -12.16 -9.91
N LEU A 215 -4.13 -12.09 -10.95
CA LEU A 215 -2.69 -11.87 -10.83
C LEU A 215 -2.40 -10.58 -10.04
N VAL A 216 -2.93 -9.46 -10.53
CA VAL A 216 -2.70 -8.14 -9.94
C VAL A 216 -3.24 -8.07 -8.51
N TYR A 217 -4.42 -8.62 -8.23
CA TYR A 217 -4.94 -8.69 -6.86
C TYR A 217 -4.08 -9.56 -5.94
N SER A 218 -3.63 -10.71 -6.41
CA SER A 218 -2.80 -11.64 -5.63
C SER A 218 -1.46 -11.01 -5.27
N ILE A 219 -0.81 -10.33 -6.22
CA ILE A 219 0.45 -9.64 -5.98
C ILE A 219 0.21 -8.42 -5.11
N SER A 220 -0.80 -7.60 -5.37
CA SER A 220 -1.04 -6.39 -4.57
C SER A 220 -1.34 -6.67 -3.10
N SER A 221 -1.86 -7.85 -2.76
CA SER A 221 -2.07 -8.26 -1.37
C SER A 221 -0.78 -8.56 -0.59
N GLN A 222 0.35 -8.63 -1.29
CA GLN A 222 1.69 -8.92 -0.77
C GLN A 222 2.58 -7.67 -0.66
N PHE A 223 2.06 -6.49 -1.03
CA PHE A 223 2.79 -5.22 -1.08
C PHE A 223 1.94 -4.08 -0.48
N MET A 224 2.56 -3.09 0.15
CA MET A 224 1.82 -1.94 0.70
C MET A 224 1.43 -0.91 -0.37
N GLY A 225 2.29 -0.75 -1.36
CA GLY A 225 2.22 0.25 -2.42
C GLY A 225 1.60 -0.28 -3.72
N ALA A 226 2.16 0.21 -4.82
CA ALA A 226 1.66 -0.08 -6.17
C ALA A 226 2.18 -1.39 -6.75
N VAL A 227 1.41 -1.93 -7.69
CA VAL A 227 1.81 -3.00 -8.59
C VAL A 227 1.79 -2.45 -10.00
N ALA A 228 2.93 -2.44 -10.68
CA ALA A 228 3.05 -2.06 -12.07
C ALA A 228 3.15 -3.30 -12.97
N THR A 229 2.43 -3.26 -14.09
CA THR A 229 2.48 -4.27 -15.16
C THR A 229 2.74 -3.57 -16.49
N PRO A 230 3.99 -3.15 -16.77
CA PRO A 230 4.32 -2.40 -17.99
C PRO A 230 3.96 -3.16 -19.27
N GLU A 231 3.99 -4.49 -19.23
CA GLU A 231 3.74 -5.38 -20.36
C GLU A 231 2.24 -5.62 -20.65
N PHE A 232 1.30 -5.00 -19.89
CA PHE A 232 -0.13 -5.33 -19.96
C PHE A 232 -0.70 -5.24 -21.39
N LEU A 233 -0.48 -4.11 -22.07
CA LEU A 233 -1.01 -3.91 -23.42
C LEU A 233 -0.30 -4.77 -24.46
N MET A 234 1.00 -5.01 -24.29
CA MET A 234 1.76 -5.93 -25.16
C MET A 234 1.23 -7.36 -25.07
N TYR A 235 0.89 -7.83 -23.87
CA TYR A 235 0.36 -9.18 -23.67
C TYR A 235 -1.10 -9.25 -24.12
N LEU A 236 -1.87 -8.19 -23.90
CA LEU A 236 -3.24 -8.09 -24.41
C LEU A 236 -3.26 -8.16 -25.94
N ASP A 237 -2.38 -7.42 -26.61
CA ASP A 237 -2.19 -7.49 -28.07
C ASP A 237 -1.87 -8.91 -28.53
N TYR A 238 -0.94 -9.59 -27.86
CA TYR A 238 -0.60 -10.99 -28.17
C TYR A 238 -1.82 -11.91 -28.12
N PHE A 239 -2.66 -11.82 -27.09
CA PHE A 239 -3.86 -12.66 -27.03
C PHE A 239 -4.95 -12.25 -28.01
N ILE A 240 -5.05 -10.97 -28.39
CA ILE A 240 -5.93 -10.54 -29.49
C ILE A 240 -5.45 -11.18 -30.80
N ARG A 241 -4.14 -11.10 -31.11
CA ARG A 241 -3.56 -11.73 -32.31
C ARG A 241 -3.71 -13.25 -32.30
N LYS A 242 -3.60 -13.87 -31.13
CA LYS A 242 -3.79 -15.32 -30.98
C LYS A 242 -5.21 -15.77 -31.31
N ASP A 243 -6.22 -14.99 -30.90
CA ASP A 243 -7.62 -15.33 -31.13
C ASP A 243 -8.14 -14.89 -32.51
N TYR A 244 -7.61 -13.78 -33.06
CA TYR A 244 -8.17 -13.11 -34.25
C TYR A 244 -7.19 -12.94 -35.42
N GLY A 245 -5.93 -13.34 -35.28
CA GLY A 245 -4.89 -13.23 -36.32
C GLY A 245 -4.00 -12.00 -36.18
N ASP A 246 -2.80 -12.06 -36.77
CA ASP A 246 -1.85 -10.93 -36.81
C ASP A 246 -2.34 -9.76 -37.68
N ASP A 247 -3.38 -10.00 -38.48
CA ASP A 247 -4.07 -9.06 -39.37
C ASP A 247 -5.39 -8.55 -38.77
N TYR A 248 -5.63 -8.71 -37.46
CA TYR A 248 -6.91 -8.34 -36.82
C TYR A 248 -7.34 -6.87 -37.03
N LEU A 249 -6.40 -5.97 -37.34
CA LEU A 249 -6.71 -4.58 -37.66
C LEU A 249 -7.56 -4.44 -38.93
N ASP A 250 -7.45 -5.38 -39.87
CA ASP A 250 -8.23 -5.39 -41.11
C ASP A 250 -9.68 -5.86 -40.87
N HIS A 251 -9.95 -6.47 -39.71
CA HIS A 251 -11.21 -7.12 -39.37
C HIS A 251 -11.90 -6.48 -38.16
N LEU A 252 -11.53 -5.24 -37.77
CA LEU A 252 -12.05 -4.57 -36.58
C LEU A 252 -13.58 -4.40 -36.60
N GLU A 253 -14.16 -4.21 -37.78
CA GLU A 253 -15.60 -4.00 -37.99
C GLU A 253 -16.37 -5.32 -38.20
N ASP A 254 -15.67 -6.46 -38.26
CA ASP A 254 -16.32 -7.75 -38.43
C ASP A 254 -17.07 -8.17 -37.17
N VAL A 255 -18.27 -8.70 -37.35
CA VAL A 255 -19.08 -9.25 -36.25
C VAL A 255 -18.53 -10.60 -35.83
N VAL A 256 -17.87 -10.64 -34.68
CA VAL A 256 -17.19 -11.85 -34.15
C VAL A 256 -17.96 -12.56 -33.03
N GLU A 257 -18.93 -11.90 -32.40
CA GLU A 257 -19.80 -12.54 -31.40
C GLU A 257 -21.11 -13.05 -32.04
N MET A 258 -21.35 -14.36 -31.97
CA MET A 258 -22.59 -14.99 -32.48
C MET A 258 -23.77 -14.98 -31.50
N ASN A 259 -23.68 -14.20 -30.42
CA ASN A 259 -24.75 -14.03 -29.44
C ASN A 259 -25.71 -12.90 -29.86
N THR A 260 -26.73 -12.61 -29.05
CA THR A 260 -27.74 -11.58 -29.36
C THR A 260 -27.17 -10.17 -29.50
N LYS A 261 -25.99 -9.88 -28.93
CA LYS A 261 -25.33 -8.58 -28.99
C LYS A 261 -24.61 -8.33 -30.31
N LYS A 262 -24.23 -9.39 -31.06
CA LYS A 262 -23.60 -9.30 -32.39
C LYS A 262 -22.52 -8.23 -32.51
N ARG A 263 -21.55 -8.27 -31.60
CA ARG A 263 -20.53 -7.23 -31.48
C ARG A 263 -19.44 -7.38 -32.54
N THR A 264 -18.95 -6.24 -33.01
CA THR A 264 -17.74 -6.14 -33.83
C THR A 264 -16.49 -6.46 -33.01
N LEU A 265 -15.38 -6.79 -33.66
CA LEU A 265 -14.12 -7.08 -32.98
C LEU A 265 -13.64 -5.89 -32.13
N VAL A 266 -13.67 -4.66 -32.65
CA VAL A 266 -13.30 -3.47 -31.87
C VAL A 266 -14.17 -3.33 -30.62
N LYS A 267 -15.47 -3.64 -30.72
CA LYS A 267 -16.39 -3.63 -29.58
C LYS A 267 -16.10 -4.74 -28.58
N VAL A 268 -15.58 -5.88 -29.02
CA VAL A 268 -15.11 -6.95 -28.13
C VAL A 268 -13.87 -6.51 -27.37
N ILE A 269 -12.88 -5.90 -28.05
CA ILE A 269 -11.68 -5.33 -27.41
C ILE A 269 -12.07 -4.29 -26.35
N ASP A 270 -12.97 -3.35 -26.67
CA ASP A 270 -13.51 -2.39 -25.69
C ASP A 270 -14.12 -3.05 -24.45
N ASN A 271 -14.80 -4.19 -24.62
CA ASN A 271 -15.40 -4.89 -23.48
C ASN A 271 -14.34 -5.52 -22.59
N TYR A 272 -13.22 -5.99 -23.15
CA TYR A 272 -12.10 -6.50 -22.36
C TYR A 272 -11.35 -5.37 -21.64
N PHE A 273 -11.18 -4.22 -22.28
CA PHE A 273 -10.72 -3.01 -21.60
C PHE A 273 -11.65 -2.68 -20.42
N GLN A 274 -12.96 -2.63 -20.67
CA GLN A 274 -13.95 -2.36 -19.64
C GLN A 274 -13.88 -3.38 -18.52
N GLN A 275 -13.81 -4.68 -18.83
CA GLN A 275 -13.76 -5.75 -17.84
C GLN A 275 -12.56 -5.56 -16.91
N VAL A 276 -11.36 -5.41 -17.46
CA VAL A 276 -10.13 -5.28 -16.66
C VAL A 276 -10.16 -3.98 -15.86
N VAL A 277 -10.37 -2.83 -16.51
CA VAL A 277 -10.32 -1.52 -15.84
C VAL A 277 -11.39 -1.39 -14.76
N HIS A 278 -12.63 -1.79 -15.04
CA HIS A 278 -13.70 -1.71 -14.04
C HIS A 278 -13.42 -2.68 -12.87
N SER A 279 -12.97 -3.91 -13.13
CA SER A 279 -12.61 -4.85 -12.06
C SER A 279 -11.46 -4.35 -11.17
N MET A 280 -10.49 -3.62 -11.73
CA MET A 280 -9.37 -3.03 -10.96
C MET A 280 -9.76 -1.79 -10.15
N ASN A 281 -10.89 -1.15 -10.49
CA ASN A 281 -11.46 -0.05 -9.73
C ASN A 281 -12.53 -0.51 -8.73
N MET A 282 -12.71 -1.81 -8.54
CA MET A 282 -13.61 -2.35 -7.50
C MET A 282 -12.84 -2.61 -6.19
N PRO A 283 -13.40 -2.23 -5.03
CA PRO A 283 -12.81 -2.57 -3.74
C PRO A 283 -12.64 -4.08 -3.56
N ALA A 284 -11.45 -4.53 -3.14
CA ALA A 284 -11.17 -5.94 -2.91
C ALA A 284 -11.06 -6.26 -1.41
N GLY A 285 -11.75 -7.31 -0.98
CA GLY A 285 -11.82 -7.71 0.43
C GLY A 285 -10.45 -8.06 1.03
N ASN A 286 -9.55 -8.64 0.24
CA ASN A 286 -8.19 -9.00 0.67
C ASN A 286 -7.24 -7.79 0.83
N ARG A 287 -7.64 -6.59 0.41
CA ARG A 287 -6.85 -5.35 0.58
C ARG A 287 -7.54 -4.36 1.52
N GLY A 288 -8.19 -4.84 2.58
CA GLY A 288 -8.89 -3.95 3.50
C GLY A 288 -10.10 -3.22 2.88
N TYR A 289 -10.66 -3.80 1.80
CA TYR A 289 -11.71 -3.18 0.97
C TYR A 289 -11.23 -1.93 0.24
N GLN A 290 -9.96 -1.92 -0.16
CA GLN A 290 -9.36 -0.92 -1.04
C GLN A 290 -9.29 -1.45 -2.47
N THR A 291 -9.30 -0.54 -3.44
CA THR A 291 -8.95 -0.84 -4.82
C THR A 291 -7.44 -1.06 -4.94
N VAL A 292 -7.01 -1.82 -5.94
CA VAL A 292 -5.59 -2.02 -6.19
C VAL A 292 -4.96 -0.75 -6.75
N PHE A 293 -3.82 -0.35 -6.21
CA PHE A 293 -2.98 0.66 -6.84
C PHE A 293 -2.22 0.03 -8.00
N TRP A 294 -2.79 0.14 -9.21
CA TRP A 294 -2.29 -0.52 -10.41
C TRP A 294 -1.75 0.49 -11.42
N ASN A 295 -0.55 0.23 -11.96
CA ASN A 295 0.11 1.05 -12.97
C ASN A 295 0.33 0.28 -14.29
N ILE A 296 0.17 0.99 -15.42
CA ILE A 296 0.56 0.51 -16.75
C ILE A 296 1.45 1.52 -17.47
N SER A 297 2.12 1.05 -18.52
CA SER A 297 2.99 1.87 -19.36
C SER A 297 2.51 1.86 -20.81
N TYR A 298 2.68 3.01 -21.46
CA TYR A 298 2.69 3.15 -22.91
C TYR A 298 4.12 3.45 -23.36
N PHE A 299 4.46 3.04 -24.57
CA PHE A 299 5.78 3.24 -25.15
C PHE A 299 5.65 3.87 -26.54
N ASP A 300 6.56 4.78 -26.87
CA ASP A 300 6.86 5.07 -28.27
C ASP A 300 7.63 3.91 -28.93
N GLU A 301 7.84 3.99 -30.25
CA GLU A 301 8.44 2.87 -30.99
C GLU A 301 9.89 2.59 -30.53
N SER A 302 10.65 3.66 -30.31
CA SER A 302 12.08 3.56 -30.04
C SER A 302 12.33 2.99 -28.64
N TYR A 303 11.56 3.45 -27.66
CA TYR A 303 11.56 2.95 -26.30
C TYR A 303 11.09 1.50 -26.26
N PHE A 304 9.99 1.19 -26.97
CA PHE A 304 9.47 -0.17 -27.07
C PHE A 304 10.52 -1.15 -27.61
N ARG A 305 11.16 -0.80 -28.73
CA ARG A 305 12.20 -1.64 -29.35
C ARG A 305 13.43 -1.76 -28.45
N GLY A 306 13.81 -0.69 -27.75
CA GLY A 306 14.92 -0.71 -26.81
C GLY A 306 14.69 -1.66 -25.62
N VAL A 307 13.46 -1.75 -25.12
CA VAL A 307 13.13 -2.60 -23.96
C VAL A 307 12.75 -4.03 -24.38
N PHE A 308 11.98 -4.20 -25.46
CA PHE A 308 11.32 -5.46 -25.82
C PHE A 308 11.75 -6.03 -27.18
N GLY A 309 12.77 -5.48 -27.86
CA GLY A 309 13.18 -5.95 -29.19
C GLY A 309 13.56 -7.43 -29.25
N ASP A 310 14.23 -7.93 -28.21
CA ASP A 310 14.63 -9.34 -28.11
C ASP A 310 13.62 -10.21 -27.35
N PHE A 311 12.49 -9.63 -26.91
CA PHE A 311 11.46 -10.38 -26.20
C PHE A 311 10.77 -11.39 -27.13
N ARG A 312 10.49 -12.60 -26.62
CA ARG A 312 9.73 -13.63 -27.33
C ARG A 312 8.65 -14.20 -26.42
N PHE A 313 7.44 -14.34 -26.93
CA PHE A 313 6.36 -15.04 -26.24
C PHE A 313 6.67 -16.54 -26.09
N PRO A 314 5.95 -17.28 -25.22
CA PRO A 314 6.21 -18.71 -25.03
C PRO A 314 6.09 -19.58 -26.29
N ASP A 315 5.36 -19.11 -27.30
CA ASP A 315 5.24 -19.76 -28.61
C ASP A 315 6.36 -19.38 -29.60
N GLY A 316 7.30 -18.53 -29.17
CA GLY A 316 8.42 -18.04 -29.97
C GLY A 316 8.08 -16.82 -30.84
N SER A 317 6.83 -16.35 -30.85
CA SER A 317 6.45 -15.16 -31.60
C SER A 317 7.02 -13.88 -30.99
N GLU A 318 7.23 -12.88 -31.85
CA GLU A 318 7.70 -11.55 -31.46
C GLU A 318 6.50 -10.63 -31.19
N PRO A 319 6.64 -9.62 -30.31
CA PRO A 319 5.70 -8.51 -30.26
C PRO A 319 5.62 -7.77 -31.60
N LYS A 320 4.41 -7.35 -31.99
CA LYS A 320 4.16 -6.63 -33.24
C LYS A 320 3.86 -5.16 -32.95
N TRP A 321 4.75 -4.27 -33.38
CA TRP A 321 4.65 -2.84 -33.08
C TRP A 321 3.39 -2.22 -33.67
N GLU A 322 3.01 -2.58 -34.89
CA GLU A 322 1.89 -1.94 -35.59
C GLU A 322 0.56 -2.15 -34.85
N THR A 323 0.32 -3.38 -34.38
CA THR A 323 -0.89 -3.73 -33.64
C THR A 323 -0.86 -3.21 -32.21
N LEU A 324 0.30 -3.26 -31.55
CA LEU A 324 0.48 -2.65 -30.22
C LEU A 324 0.29 -1.13 -30.28
N SER A 325 0.85 -0.45 -31.27
CA SER A 325 0.73 1.00 -31.43
C SER A 325 -0.73 1.41 -31.55
N TRP A 326 -1.49 0.72 -32.41
CA TRP A 326 -2.93 0.90 -32.52
C TRP A 326 -3.64 0.65 -31.18
N LEU A 327 -3.32 -0.45 -30.49
CA LEU A 327 -3.98 -0.82 -29.24
C LEU A 327 -3.71 0.19 -28.11
N GLN A 328 -2.49 0.71 -27.99
CA GLN A 328 -2.15 1.77 -27.02
C GLN A 328 -2.97 3.04 -27.29
N LYS A 329 -3.03 3.49 -28.55
CA LYS A 329 -3.79 4.69 -28.94
C LYS A 329 -5.29 4.49 -28.76
N HIS A 330 -5.80 3.32 -29.11
CA HIS A 330 -7.21 2.96 -28.93
C HIS A 330 -7.58 2.92 -27.44
N PHE A 331 -6.77 2.28 -26.61
CA PHE A 331 -6.97 2.24 -25.15
C PHE A 331 -6.94 3.63 -24.52
N MET A 332 -5.98 4.50 -24.91
CA MET A 332 -5.91 5.87 -24.38
C MET A 332 -7.14 6.70 -24.71
N ASN A 333 -7.63 6.65 -25.96
CA ASN A 333 -8.86 7.34 -26.34
C ASN A 333 -10.08 6.75 -25.62
N TRP A 334 -10.24 5.42 -25.64
CA TRP A 334 -11.32 4.72 -24.95
C TRP A 334 -11.35 5.05 -23.45
N PHE A 335 -10.20 5.05 -22.77
CA PHE A 335 -10.15 5.25 -21.33
C PHE A 335 -10.44 6.70 -20.94
N ASN A 336 -9.96 7.67 -21.74
CA ASN A 336 -10.31 9.06 -21.54
C ASN A 336 -11.84 9.29 -21.67
N GLU A 337 -12.46 8.66 -22.67
CA GLU A 337 -13.93 8.70 -22.83
C GLU A 337 -14.66 7.97 -21.69
N GLU A 338 -14.17 6.81 -21.25
CA GLU A 338 -14.80 6.04 -20.18
C GLU A 338 -14.76 6.80 -18.84
N ARG A 339 -13.70 7.58 -18.59
CA ARG A 339 -13.61 8.49 -17.42
C ARG A 339 -14.63 9.61 -17.42
N SER A 340 -15.24 9.93 -18.57
CA SER A 340 -16.36 10.87 -18.64
C SER A 340 -17.67 10.26 -18.11
N ARG A 341 -17.72 8.93 -17.97
CA ARG A 341 -18.90 8.16 -17.53
C ARG A 341 -18.75 7.60 -16.13
N TYR A 342 -17.53 7.22 -15.76
CA TYR A 342 -17.20 6.59 -14.50
C TYR A 342 -16.02 7.28 -13.81
N ILE A 343 -16.06 7.40 -12.49
CA ILE A 343 -14.90 7.86 -11.71
C ILE A 343 -13.91 6.68 -11.60
N LEU A 344 -12.94 6.64 -12.52
CA LEU A 344 -11.92 5.59 -12.60
C LEU A 344 -10.55 6.20 -12.26
N THR A 345 -9.95 5.70 -11.18
CA THR A 345 -8.61 6.12 -10.73
C THR A 345 -7.53 5.28 -11.39
N PHE A 346 -7.76 3.97 -11.53
CA PHE A 346 -6.78 3.02 -12.04
C PHE A 346 -7.13 2.56 -13.47
N PRO A 347 -6.14 2.15 -14.29
CA PRO A 347 -4.72 2.20 -13.99
C PRO A 347 -4.19 3.63 -13.91
N VAL A 348 -3.11 3.82 -13.14
CA VAL A 348 -2.25 4.98 -13.28
C VAL A 348 -1.36 4.76 -14.50
N GLU A 349 -1.48 5.65 -15.46
CA GLU A 349 -0.87 5.53 -16.78
C GLU A 349 0.44 6.32 -16.88
N THR A 350 1.44 5.77 -17.55
CA THR A 350 2.71 6.47 -17.86
C THR A 350 3.09 6.26 -19.31
N MET A 351 3.21 7.34 -20.09
CA MET A 351 3.76 7.35 -21.43
C MET A 351 5.29 7.52 -21.37
N ALA A 352 6.03 6.50 -21.80
CA ALA A 352 7.48 6.55 -21.92
C ALA A 352 7.89 6.99 -23.33
N LEU A 353 8.56 8.13 -23.42
CA LEU A 353 9.08 8.70 -24.67
C LEU A 353 10.61 8.78 -24.60
N LEU A 354 11.26 8.42 -25.69
CA LEU A 354 12.71 8.52 -25.84
C LEU A 354 13.08 9.87 -26.45
N THR A 355 14.02 10.57 -25.82
CA THR A 355 14.60 11.82 -26.31
C THR A 355 15.95 11.56 -26.98
N ASP A 356 16.40 12.49 -27.81
CA ASP A 356 17.71 12.41 -28.46
C ASP A 356 18.89 12.77 -27.52
N GLY A 357 18.63 12.87 -26.21
CA GLY A 357 19.57 13.39 -25.21
C GLY A 357 19.74 14.91 -25.23
N LYS A 358 18.91 15.63 -25.99
CA LYS A 358 18.86 17.09 -26.06
C LYS A 358 17.43 17.58 -25.82
N ASP A 359 16.86 18.28 -26.81
CA ASP A 359 15.61 19.02 -26.70
C ASP A 359 14.50 18.44 -27.61
N ASP A 360 14.72 17.28 -28.26
CA ASP A 360 13.76 16.71 -29.21
C ASP A 360 13.44 15.24 -28.89
N PHE A 361 12.27 14.81 -29.36
CA PHE A 361 11.80 13.43 -29.26
C PHE A 361 12.26 12.62 -30.46
N ILE A 362 12.65 11.37 -30.24
CA ILE A 362 13.01 10.46 -31.33
C ILE A 362 11.77 10.07 -32.13
N ASP A 363 10.68 9.73 -31.43
CA ASP A 363 9.38 9.45 -32.04
C ASP A 363 8.47 10.69 -31.96
N LYS A 364 8.49 11.49 -33.01
CA LYS A 364 7.70 12.73 -33.10
C LYS A 364 6.20 12.46 -33.17
N GLU A 365 5.80 11.35 -33.76
CA GLU A 365 4.38 11.02 -33.91
C GLU A 365 3.77 10.69 -32.54
N TYR A 366 4.49 9.93 -31.71
CA TYR A 366 4.07 9.68 -30.33
C TYR A 366 4.16 10.90 -29.43
N ALA A 367 5.11 11.81 -29.67
CA ALA A 367 5.16 13.09 -28.96
C ALA A 367 3.92 13.96 -29.28
N ASP A 368 3.56 14.06 -30.55
CA ASP A 368 2.36 14.79 -31.00
C ASP A 368 1.07 14.13 -30.45
N PHE A 369 0.97 12.80 -30.52
CA PHE A 369 -0.16 12.06 -29.95
C PHE A 369 -0.27 12.24 -28.43
N THR A 370 0.86 12.26 -27.72
CA THR A 370 0.91 12.54 -26.27
C THR A 370 0.35 13.92 -25.96
N ALA A 371 0.78 14.94 -26.70
CA ALA A 371 0.27 16.30 -26.55
C ALA A 371 -1.23 16.39 -26.90
N GLU A 372 -1.66 15.69 -27.96
CA GLU A 372 -3.08 15.61 -28.35
C GLU A 372 -3.93 15.01 -27.22
N MET A 373 -3.51 13.90 -26.62
CA MET A 373 -4.26 13.26 -25.53
C MET A 373 -4.38 14.16 -24.30
N TRP A 374 -3.33 14.90 -23.92
CA TRP A 374 -3.44 15.92 -22.88
C TRP A 374 -4.37 17.06 -23.27
N SER A 375 -4.38 17.50 -24.54
CA SER A 375 -5.31 18.53 -25.02
C SER A 375 -6.78 18.08 -24.96
N LYS A 376 -7.03 16.76 -25.08
CA LYS A 376 -8.32 16.11 -24.89
C LYS A 376 -8.70 15.92 -23.40
N GLY A 377 -7.89 16.43 -22.48
CA GLY A 377 -8.14 16.35 -21.03
C GLY A 377 -7.78 15.00 -20.40
N HIS A 378 -7.06 14.12 -21.10
CA HIS A 378 -6.62 12.84 -20.54
C HIS A 378 -5.57 13.06 -19.46
N SER A 379 -5.59 12.22 -18.42
CA SER A 379 -4.72 12.35 -17.26
C SER A 379 -3.78 11.16 -17.13
N PHE A 380 -2.52 11.35 -17.52
CA PHE A 380 -1.46 10.35 -17.45
C PHE A 380 -0.09 11.04 -17.25
N PHE A 381 0.87 10.29 -16.72
CA PHE A 381 2.25 10.76 -16.55
C PHE A 381 3.05 10.61 -17.85
N CYS A 382 4.05 11.45 -18.05
CA CYS A 382 5.03 11.29 -19.12
C CYS A 382 6.42 11.10 -18.52
N TYR A 383 7.10 10.05 -18.98
CA TYR A 383 8.46 9.69 -18.61
C TYR A 383 9.36 9.93 -19.80
N LEU A 384 10.27 10.89 -19.66
CA LEU A 384 11.28 11.19 -20.69
C LEU A 384 12.61 10.60 -20.29
N SER A 385 13.25 9.91 -21.23
CA SER A 385 14.59 9.36 -21.05
C SER A 385 15.40 9.56 -22.32
N ASP A 386 16.71 9.71 -22.16
CA ASP A 386 17.71 9.65 -23.24
C ASP A 386 18.21 8.22 -23.49
N SER A 387 17.74 7.24 -22.70
CA SER A 387 18.05 5.81 -22.82
C SER A 387 16.83 4.92 -22.53
N PRO A 388 16.67 3.79 -23.25
CA PRO A 388 15.62 2.81 -22.97
C PRO A 388 15.89 1.95 -21.72
N ASP A 389 17.04 2.09 -21.04
CA ASP A 389 17.53 1.16 -20.01
C ASP A 389 16.76 1.16 -18.68
N SER A 390 15.58 1.79 -18.62
CA SER A 390 14.82 1.85 -17.37
C SER A 390 13.32 1.89 -17.57
N LEU A 391 12.60 1.38 -16.57
CA LEU A 391 11.15 1.38 -16.52
C LEU A 391 10.67 2.04 -15.23
N ALA A 392 9.62 2.86 -15.36
CA ALA A 392 8.91 3.38 -14.20
C ALA A 392 8.18 2.23 -13.50
N SER A 393 8.54 1.96 -12.25
CA SER A 393 8.00 0.84 -11.48
C SER A 393 6.77 1.19 -10.64
N CYS A 394 6.39 2.47 -10.66
CA CYS A 394 5.22 3.08 -9.98
C CYS A 394 5.11 4.53 -10.50
N CYS A 395 4.38 5.40 -9.79
CA CYS A 395 4.31 6.84 -10.05
C CYS A 395 5.68 7.55 -10.08
N ARG A 396 6.68 7.03 -9.35
CA ARG A 396 7.95 7.75 -9.08
C ARG A 396 9.20 6.87 -8.87
N LEU A 397 9.02 5.56 -8.66
CA LEU A 397 10.15 4.63 -8.46
C LEU A 397 10.68 4.20 -9.83
N ARG A 398 11.99 4.28 -10.04
CA ARG A 398 12.67 3.81 -11.25
C ARG A 398 13.41 2.51 -10.94
N ASN A 399 13.24 1.50 -11.80
CA ASN A 399 14.13 0.34 -11.83
C ASN A 399 15.10 0.51 -13.00
N SER A 400 16.38 0.33 -12.73
CA SER A 400 17.38 0.19 -13.79
C SER A 400 17.34 -1.24 -14.34
N ILE A 401 17.45 -1.39 -15.65
CA ILE A 401 17.58 -2.68 -16.34
C ILE A 401 19.08 -3.04 -16.50
N THR A 402 19.99 -2.10 -16.23
CA THR A 402 21.44 -2.37 -16.22
C THR A 402 21.84 -3.35 -15.11
N GLU A 403 22.86 -4.18 -15.37
CA GLU A 403 23.27 -5.31 -14.53
C GLU A 403 23.34 -4.99 -13.04
N LEU A 404 22.65 -5.79 -12.22
CA LEU A 404 22.65 -5.75 -10.74
C LEU A 404 24.06 -5.84 -10.11
N ASP A 405 25.06 -6.28 -10.87
CA ASP A 405 26.44 -6.52 -10.41
C ASP A 405 27.40 -5.36 -10.69
N LYS A 406 26.95 -4.28 -11.34
CA LYS A 406 27.73 -3.04 -11.51
C LYS A 406 27.04 -1.93 -10.76
N VAL A 407 27.71 -1.38 -9.75
CA VAL A 407 27.31 -0.12 -9.12
C VAL A 407 27.19 0.91 -10.23
N ASP A 408 25.97 1.37 -10.50
CA ASP A 408 25.71 2.46 -11.43
C ASP A 408 26.23 3.77 -10.82
N GLU A 409 27.53 4.01 -10.98
CA GLU A 409 28.20 5.25 -10.59
C GLU A 409 27.74 6.45 -11.46
N SER A 410 27.13 6.18 -12.62
CA SER A 410 26.48 7.18 -13.45
C SER A 410 25.06 7.43 -12.95
N HIS A 411 24.93 8.21 -11.88
CA HIS A 411 23.67 8.89 -11.61
C HIS A 411 23.34 9.80 -12.81
N ASN A 412 22.60 9.29 -13.81
CA ASN A 412 22.18 10.09 -14.94
C ASN A 412 21.08 11.05 -14.44
N HIS A 413 21.52 12.20 -13.94
CA HIS A 413 20.68 13.28 -13.42
C HIS A 413 19.90 14.02 -14.52
N THR A 414 19.96 13.58 -15.79
CA THR A 414 19.27 14.20 -16.93
C THR A 414 17.84 13.68 -17.15
N THR A 415 17.38 12.69 -16.37
CA THR A 415 16.02 12.14 -16.53
C THR A 415 14.98 13.08 -15.92
N HIS A 416 14.26 13.81 -16.76
CA HIS A 416 13.17 14.70 -16.33
C HIS A 416 11.84 13.94 -16.29
N GLN A 417 11.48 13.43 -15.13
CA GLN A 417 10.07 13.16 -14.81
C GLN A 417 9.41 14.50 -14.49
N TYR A 418 8.55 15.01 -15.37
CA TYR A 418 7.79 16.23 -15.10
C TYR A 418 6.67 15.93 -14.09
N SER A 419 7.03 15.91 -12.80
CA SER A 419 6.10 15.94 -11.65
C SER A 419 6.82 16.46 -10.41
N MET A 420 6.14 17.24 -9.57
CA MET A 420 6.70 17.70 -8.29
C MET A 420 6.94 16.51 -7.34
N GLY A 421 8.22 16.14 -7.13
CA GLY A 421 8.70 15.32 -6.01
C GLY A 421 9.08 13.88 -6.33
N THR A 422 9.96 13.66 -7.31
CA THR A 422 10.52 12.33 -7.64
C THR A 422 11.55 11.85 -6.61
N ALA A 423 11.61 10.53 -6.39
CA ALA A 423 12.59 9.89 -5.52
C ALA A 423 13.14 8.63 -6.20
N SER A 424 14.46 8.57 -6.40
CA SER A 424 15.20 7.40 -6.87
C SER A 424 15.58 6.50 -5.68
N VAL A 425 15.53 5.19 -5.85
CA VAL A 425 16.08 4.23 -4.89
C VAL A 425 17.19 3.46 -5.60
N SER A 426 18.40 3.51 -5.05
CA SER A 426 19.48 2.59 -5.41
C SER A 426 19.23 1.27 -4.68
N THR A 427 19.15 0.15 -5.42
CA THR A 427 19.30 -1.19 -4.81
C THR A 427 20.76 -1.45 -4.49
#